data_AF-A0A917CJS7-F1
#
_entry.id   AF-A0A917CJS7-F1
#
_cell.length_a   1.000
_cell.length_b   1.000
_cell.length_c   1.000
_cell.angle_alpha   90.00
_cell.angle_beta   90.00
_cell.angle_gamma   90.00
#
_symmetry.space_group_name_H-M   'P 1'
#
loop_
_entity.id
_entity.type
_entity.pdbx_description
1 polymer ?
#
loop_
_entity_poly.entity_id
_entity_poly.type
_entity_poly.pdbx_seq_one_letter_code
_entity_poly.pdbx_strand_id
1 'polypeptide(L)'
;MKQLMLIATILFLVACQPQTKQQSSETVTEAAEIDYLSLGQQHAQKAQQKLGGNLKKAMQASGPVGALHFCHEQAIPLTQSVVAGDLLDLKRVSDKNRNPDNVPNADELNYIKQAKARLAAGEKPSGEVREANGRMVGYYPIVSQPGCLQCHGSTKTDIAPETLQAIKERYPNDKATGFDVNQLRGIWVVTMSKHPSQHPLKNP
;
A
#
# COMPACT_ATOMS: atom_id res chain seq x y z
N MET A 1 -77.52 46.89 32.94
CA MET A 1 -77.53 47.82 31.79
C MET A 1 -76.52 47.27 30.80
N LYS A 2 -76.94 46.41 29.87
CA LYS A 2 -77.20 46.73 28.44
C LYS A 2 -76.10 47.60 27.84
N GLN A 3 -75.36 47.00 26.91
CA GLN A 3 -74.90 47.52 25.59
C GLN A 3 -73.61 46.76 25.22
N LEU A 4 -73.28 46.46 23.98
CA LEU A 4 -73.98 46.36 22.70
C LEU A 4 -72.89 45.77 21.77
N MET A 5 -73.29 44.92 20.83
CA MET A 5 -72.42 44.31 19.81
C MET A 5 -71.53 45.32 19.08
N LEU A 6 -70.33 44.89 18.68
CA LEU A 6 -69.81 45.23 17.35
C LEU A 6 -68.95 44.08 16.82
N ILE A 7 -69.52 43.33 15.87
CA ILE A 7 -68.83 42.35 15.04
C ILE A 7 -68.15 43.15 13.92
N ALA A 8 -66.82 43.12 13.88
CA ALA A 8 -66.03 43.70 12.80
C ALA A 8 -65.53 42.58 11.88
N THR A 9 -66.10 42.55 10.69
CA THR A 9 -65.75 41.69 9.56
C THR A 9 -64.34 42.04 9.07
N ILE A 10 -63.38 41.11 9.18
CA ILE A 10 -62.06 41.24 8.54
C ILE A 10 -62.04 40.33 7.31
N LEU A 11 -62.11 40.98 6.15
CA LEU A 11 -61.98 40.38 4.83
C LEU A 11 -60.49 40.14 4.54
N PHE A 12 -60.02 38.90 4.63
CA PHE A 12 -58.65 38.53 4.29
C PHE A 12 -58.50 38.46 2.75
N LEU A 13 -57.91 39.51 2.16
CA LEU A 13 -57.41 39.50 0.79
C LEU A 13 -56.12 38.66 0.75
N VAL A 14 -56.20 37.47 0.18
CA VAL A 14 -55.04 36.62 -0.13
C VAL A 14 -54.33 37.21 -1.35
N ALA A 15 -53.20 37.88 -1.11
CA ALA A 15 -52.27 38.30 -2.16
C ALA A 15 -51.17 37.22 -2.32
N CYS A 16 -51.15 36.54 -3.46
CA CYS A 16 -50.05 35.67 -3.87
C CYS A 16 -48.79 36.51 -4.11
N GLN A 17 -47.75 36.32 -3.29
CA GLN A 17 -46.39 36.73 -3.64
C GLN A 17 -45.69 35.58 -4.39
N PRO A 18 -45.01 35.84 -5.52
CA PRO A 18 -44.12 34.87 -6.13
C PRO A 18 -42.86 34.74 -5.28
N GLN A 19 -42.61 33.56 -4.72
CA GLN A 19 -41.35 33.26 -4.06
C GLN A 19 -40.25 33.17 -5.11
N THR A 20 -39.45 34.23 -5.21
CA THR A 20 -38.15 34.19 -5.88
C THR A 20 -37.22 33.31 -5.04
N LYS A 21 -37.08 32.05 -5.47
CA LYS A 21 -36.15 31.08 -4.90
C LYS A 21 -34.72 31.56 -5.21
N GLN A 22 -34.11 32.34 -4.32
CA GLN A 22 -32.68 32.62 -4.36
C GLN A 22 -31.94 31.32 -4.08
N GLN A 23 -31.51 30.68 -5.16
CA GLN A 23 -30.56 29.58 -5.14
C GLN A 23 -29.17 30.22 -4.99
N SER A 24 -28.73 30.39 -3.74
CA SER A 24 -27.32 30.61 -3.43
C SER A 24 -26.57 29.34 -3.80
N SER A 25 -25.97 29.36 -4.98
CA SER A 25 -24.94 28.42 -5.40
C SER A 25 -23.71 28.66 -4.53
N GLU A 26 -23.59 27.87 -3.47
CA GLU A 26 -22.29 27.50 -2.90
C GLU A 26 -22.15 26.00 -3.10
N THR A 27 -21.75 25.63 -4.31
CA THR A 27 -21.21 24.29 -4.58
C THR A 27 -19.70 24.42 -4.50
N VAL A 28 -19.18 24.57 -3.29
CA VAL A 28 -17.78 24.19 -3.04
C VAL A 28 -17.82 22.67 -3.05
N THR A 29 -17.45 22.07 -4.17
CA THR A 29 -17.13 20.65 -4.24
C THR A 29 -15.91 20.44 -3.34
N GLU A 30 -16.13 20.08 -2.09
CA GLU A 30 -15.12 19.49 -1.22
C GLU A 30 -14.72 18.16 -1.88
N ALA A 31 -13.66 18.21 -2.69
CA ALA A 31 -13.10 17.01 -3.29
C ALA A 31 -12.75 16.05 -2.15
N ALA A 32 -13.32 14.84 -2.17
CA ALA A 32 -13.08 13.85 -1.13
C ALA A 32 -11.56 13.70 -0.90
N GLU A 33 -11.14 13.90 0.35
CA GLU A 33 -9.75 13.70 0.75
C GLU A 33 -9.36 12.24 0.46
N ILE A 34 -8.24 12.06 -0.23
CA ILE A 34 -7.81 10.75 -0.71
C ILE A 34 -7.11 10.02 0.43
N ASP A 35 -7.64 8.87 0.81
CA ASP A 35 -6.96 7.96 1.74
C ASP A 35 -5.77 7.28 1.05
N TYR A 36 -4.64 7.97 1.03
CA TYR A 36 -3.39 7.46 0.46
C TYR A 36 -2.86 6.22 1.18
N LEU A 37 -3.16 6.04 2.47
CA LEU A 37 -2.72 4.87 3.21
C LEU A 37 -3.39 3.62 2.64
N SER A 38 -4.71 3.66 2.49
CA SER A 38 -5.49 2.57 1.87
C SER A 38 -5.12 2.38 0.40
N LEU A 39 -5.01 3.47 -0.38
CA LEU A 39 -4.66 3.40 -1.80
C LEU A 39 -3.30 2.72 -2.02
N GLY A 40 -2.26 3.17 -1.32
CA GLY A 40 -0.94 2.54 -1.46
C GLY A 40 -0.91 1.11 -0.92
N GLN A 41 -1.72 0.78 0.11
CA GLN A 41 -1.84 -0.58 0.61
C GLN A 41 -2.40 -1.53 -0.44
N GLN A 42 -3.37 -1.07 -1.24
CA GLN A 42 -3.94 -1.83 -2.37
C GLN A 42 -2.89 -2.08 -3.45
N HIS A 43 -2.09 -1.06 -3.82
CA HIS A 43 -1.00 -1.22 -4.78
C HIS A 43 0.08 -2.21 -4.29
N ALA A 44 0.49 -2.10 -3.02
CA ALA A 44 1.42 -3.03 -2.40
C ALA A 44 0.89 -4.47 -2.39
N GLN A 45 -0.41 -4.65 -2.08
CA GLN A 45 -1.06 -5.98 -2.12
C GLN A 45 -1.11 -6.56 -3.54
N LYS A 46 -1.45 -5.75 -4.55
CA LYS A 46 -1.46 -6.18 -5.95
C LYS A 46 -0.07 -6.65 -6.40
N ALA A 47 0.98 -5.90 -6.04
CA ALA A 47 2.35 -6.30 -6.32
C ALA A 47 2.75 -7.58 -5.56
N GLN A 48 2.40 -7.69 -4.28
CA GLN A 48 2.66 -8.88 -3.46
C GLN A 48 1.95 -10.12 -4.03
N GLN A 49 0.70 -10.00 -4.46
CA GLN A 49 -0.06 -11.10 -5.05
C GLN A 49 0.53 -11.53 -6.39
N LYS A 50 0.87 -10.58 -7.26
CA LYS A 50 1.48 -10.88 -8.57
C LYS A 50 2.82 -11.60 -8.41
N LEU A 51 3.68 -11.09 -7.54
CA LEU A 51 4.97 -11.71 -7.25
C LEU A 51 4.82 -13.07 -6.56
N GLY A 52 4.04 -13.13 -5.48
CA GLY A 52 3.83 -14.34 -4.69
C GLY A 52 3.19 -15.46 -5.50
N GLY A 53 2.26 -15.14 -6.40
CA GLY A 53 1.64 -16.10 -7.31
C GLY A 53 2.63 -16.69 -8.31
N ASN A 54 3.47 -15.86 -8.94
CA ASN A 54 4.50 -16.35 -9.85
C ASN A 54 5.60 -17.14 -9.12
N LEU A 55 6.02 -16.67 -7.94
CA LEU A 55 6.94 -17.42 -7.08
C LEU A 55 6.38 -18.80 -6.73
N LYS A 56 5.12 -18.87 -6.28
CA LYS A 56 4.47 -20.14 -5.93
C LYS A 56 4.45 -21.10 -7.12
N LYS A 57 4.13 -20.63 -8.33
CA LYS A 57 4.17 -21.44 -9.55
C LYS A 57 5.59 -21.96 -9.84
N ALA A 58 6.61 -21.11 -9.75
CA ALA A 58 7.99 -21.51 -9.97
C ALA A 58 8.47 -22.55 -8.94
N MET A 59 8.12 -22.34 -7.66
CA MET A 59 8.41 -23.28 -6.57
C MET A 59 7.73 -24.64 -6.80
N GLN A 60 6.47 -24.65 -7.25
CA GLN A 60 5.75 -25.89 -7.56
C GLN A 60 6.34 -26.63 -8.76
N ALA A 61 6.80 -25.90 -9.77
CA ALA A 61 7.34 -26.48 -10.99
C ALA A 61 8.77 -27.01 -10.82
N SER A 62 9.60 -26.34 -10.02
CA SER A 62 11.07 -26.55 -10.04
C SER A 62 11.75 -26.41 -8.68
N GLY A 63 10.98 -26.37 -7.60
CA GLY A 63 11.49 -26.19 -6.24
C GLY A 63 12.15 -24.82 -5.99
N PRO A 64 12.77 -24.65 -4.81
CA PRO A 64 13.44 -23.40 -4.45
C PRO A 64 14.57 -23.00 -5.41
N VAL A 65 15.36 -23.97 -5.89
CA VAL A 65 16.48 -23.70 -6.81
C VAL A 65 15.98 -23.09 -8.12
N GLY A 66 14.97 -23.68 -8.76
CA GLY A 66 14.43 -23.14 -10.01
C GLY A 66 13.67 -21.81 -9.81
N ALA A 67 13.00 -21.65 -8.67
CA ALA A 67 12.36 -20.38 -8.30
C ALA A 67 13.33 -19.21 -8.11
N LEU A 68 14.62 -19.47 -7.83
CA LEU A 68 15.63 -18.41 -7.73
C LEU A 68 15.90 -17.73 -9.08
N HIS A 69 15.80 -18.43 -10.21
CA HIS A 69 15.93 -17.81 -11.52
C HIS A 69 14.81 -16.78 -11.76
N PHE A 70 13.56 -17.16 -11.46
CA PHE A 70 12.44 -16.21 -11.46
C PHE A 70 12.68 -15.02 -10.52
N CYS A 71 13.13 -15.28 -9.29
CA CYS A 71 13.41 -14.21 -8.33
C CYS A 71 14.53 -13.27 -8.78
N HIS A 72 15.53 -13.77 -9.50
CA HIS A 72 16.69 -13.02 -9.95
C HIS A 72 16.35 -12.11 -11.12
N GLU A 73 15.67 -12.64 -12.13
CA GLU A 73 15.49 -11.94 -13.39
C GLU A 73 14.12 -11.25 -13.50
N GLN A 74 13.08 -11.87 -12.96
CA GLN A 74 11.70 -11.48 -13.28
C GLN A 74 11.02 -10.72 -12.15
N ALA A 75 11.50 -10.83 -10.90
CA ALA A 75 10.80 -10.25 -9.76
C ALA A 75 10.61 -8.73 -9.85
N ILE A 76 11.67 -7.98 -10.19
CA ILE A 76 11.61 -6.51 -10.29
C ILE A 76 10.72 -6.08 -11.48
N PRO A 77 10.98 -6.53 -12.73
CA PRO A 77 10.13 -6.17 -13.87
C PRO A 77 8.66 -6.53 -13.66
N LEU A 78 8.39 -7.70 -13.06
CA LEU A 78 7.03 -8.14 -12.78
C LEU A 78 6.32 -7.19 -11.82
N THR A 79 7.00 -6.73 -10.76
CA THR A 79 6.38 -5.79 -9.80
C THR A 79 6.23 -4.39 -10.37
N GLN A 80 7.17 -3.94 -11.20
CA GLN A 80 7.09 -2.66 -11.90
C GLN A 80 5.95 -2.63 -12.93
N SER A 81 5.60 -3.76 -13.54
CA SER A 81 4.44 -3.84 -14.45
C SER A 81 3.08 -3.59 -13.78
N VAL A 82 3.03 -3.42 -12.45
CA VAL A 82 1.82 -3.02 -11.70
C VAL A 82 1.63 -1.51 -11.71
N VAL A 83 2.69 -0.74 -11.99
CA VAL A 83 2.69 0.73 -12.05
C VAL A 83 1.81 1.19 -13.22
N ALA A 84 0.76 1.94 -12.90
CA ALA A 84 -0.20 2.49 -13.85
C ALA A 84 -1.03 3.60 -13.19
N GLY A 85 -1.57 4.53 -14.00
CA GLY A 85 -2.41 5.63 -13.52
C GLY A 85 -1.64 6.52 -12.54
N ASP A 86 -2.17 6.69 -11.33
CA ASP A 86 -1.62 7.59 -10.31
C ASP A 86 -0.47 6.97 -9.48
N LEU A 87 -0.17 5.68 -9.70
CA LEU A 87 1.01 5.02 -9.15
C LEU A 87 2.23 5.41 -10.00
N LEU A 88 3.18 6.12 -9.40
CA LEU A 88 4.36 6.64 -10.08
C LEU A 88 5.56 5.69 -9.99
N ASP A 89 5.73 5.02 -8.85
CA ASP A 89 6.78 4.03 -8.66
C ASP A 89 6.37 2.99 -7.61
N LEU A 90 6.89 1.77 -7.76
CA LEU A 90 6.68 0.67 -6.83
C LEU A 90 7.94 -0.19 -6.78
N LYS A 91 8.53 -0.28 -5.58
CA LYS A 91 9.72 -1.11 -5.33
C LYS A 91 9.63 -1.83 -3.99
N ARG A 92 10.46 -2.85 -3.82
CA ARG A 92 10.66 -3.52 -2.53
C ARG A 92 12.04 -3.17 -1.99
N VAL A 93 12.15 -2.84 -0.71
CA VAL A 93 13.46 -2.61 -0.08
C VAL A 93 13.61 -3.38 1.23
N SER A 94 14.85 -3.62 1.64
CA SER A 94 15.18 -4.34 2.88
C SER A 94 16.58 -3.99 3.34
N ASP A 95 16.79 -3.84 4.65
CA ASP A 95 18.14 -3.70 5.23
C ASP A 95 18.93 -5.03 5.22
N LYS A 96 18.26 -6.14 4.90
CA LYS A 96 18.83 -7.46 4.56
C LYS A 96 18.39 -7.84 3.14
N ASN A 97 18.81 -7.04 2.16
CA ASN A 97 18.47 -7.22 0.75
C ASN A 97 19.21 -8.41 0.11
N ARG A 98 18.54 -9.07 -0.85
CA ARG A 98 19.13 -10.12 -1.70
C ARG A 98 19.65 -9.54 -3.00
N ASN A 99 18.77 -8.83 -3.69
CA ASN A 99 19.12 -8.07 -4.87
C ASN A 99 19.67 -6.69 -4.43
N PRO A 100 20.83 -6.25 -4.95
CA PRO A 100 21.45 -4.96 -4.63
C PRO A 100 20.58 -3.74 -4.95
N ASP A 101 19.62 -3.84 -5.87
CA ASP A 101 18.73 -2.73 -6.23
C ASP A 101 17.64 -2.45 -5.17
N ASN A 102 17.50 -3.35 -4.19
CA ASN A 102 16.51 -3.25 -3.11
C ASN A 102 17.11 -2.70 -1.81
N VAL A 103 18.19 -1.91 -1.90
CA VAL A 103 18.79 -1.21 -0.75
C VAL A 103 17.90 -0.04 -0.34
N PRO A 104 17.61 0.11 0.97
CA PRO A 104 16.79 1.22 1.43
C PRO A 104 17.57 2.54 1.45
N ASN A 105 16.88 3.64 1.19
CA ASN A 105 17.38 4.98 1.52
C ASN A 105 17.23 5.27 3.03
N ALA A 106 17.64 6.48 3.46
CA ALA A 106 17.64 6.85 4.88
C ALA A 106 16.23 6.81 5.52
N ASP A 107 15.21 7.28 4.82
CA ASP A 107 13.84 7.34 5.33
C ASP A 107 13.20 5.94 5.40
N GLU A 108 13.42 5.13 4.36
CA GLU A 108 13.00 3.72 4.30
C GLU A 108 13.66 2.92 5.42
N LEU A 109 14.96 3.15 5.68
CA LEU A 109 15.69 2.51 6.77
C LEU A 109 15.16 2.93 8.14
N ASN A 110 14.78 4.21 8.32
CA ASN A 110 14.17 4.68 9.55
C ASN A 110 12.83 3.95 9.83
N TYR A 111 11.97 3.85 8.82
CA TYR A 111 10.73 3.08 8.94
C TYR A 111 10.99 1.60 9.26
N ILE A 112 11.94 0.96 8.56
CA ILE A 112 12.33 -0.44 8.81
C ILE A 112 12.73 -0.66 10.28
N LYS A 113 13.53 0.24 10.86
CA LYS A 113 13.94 0.16 12.27
C LYS A 113 12.74 0.23 13.21
N GLN A 114 11.82 1.17 12.98
CA GLN A 114 10.60 1.31 13.79
C GLN A 114 9.69 0.08 13.68
N ALA A 115 9.49 -0.43 12.46
CA ALA A 115 8.68 -1.63 12.23
C ALA A 115 9.28 -2.88 12.91
N LYS A 116 10.61 -3.02 12.92
CA LYS A 116 11.29 -4.08 13.68
C LYS A 116 11.11 -3.92 15.19
N ALA A 117 11.20 -2.71 15.72
CA ALA A 117 10.97 -2.44 17.14
C ALA A 117 9.53 -2.79 17.57
N ARG A 118 8.53 -2.46 16.75
CA ARG A 118 7.13 -2.86 16.99
C ARG A 118 6.96 -4.37 17.04
N LEU A 119 7.52 -5.11 16.07
CA LEU A 119 7.49 -6.58 16.09
C LEU A 119 8.16 -7.16 17.33
N ALA A 120 9.30 -6.58 17.76
CA ALA A 120 9.98 -7.01 18.99
C ALA A 120 9.16 -6.75 20.26
N ALA A 121 8.29 -5.73 20.24
CA ALA A 121 7.32 -5.46 21.30
C ALA A 121 6.05 -6.32 21.22
N GLY A 122 5.93 -7.22 20.24
CA GLY A 122 4.73 -8.03 20.02
C GLY A 122 3.61 -7.31 19.27
N GLU A 123 3.89 -6.13 18.72
CA GLU A 123 2.93 -5.34 17.95
C GLU A 123 3.00 -5.65 16.46
N LYS A 124 1.88 -5.43 15.76
CA LYS A 124 1.84 -5.53 14.30
C LYS A 124 2.30 -4.21 13.67
N PRO A 125 3.32 -4.21 12.77
CA PRO A 125 3.69 -3.00 12.07
C PRO A 125 2.60 -2.60 11.07
N SER A 126 2.25 -1.32 11.06
CA SER A 126 1.22 -0.73 10.19
C SER A 126 1.88 0.00 9.02
N GLY A 127 1.16 0.17 7.91
CA GLY A 127 1.60 1.07 6.85
C GLY A 127 1.72 2.52 7.34
N GLU A 128 2.57 3.29 6.66
CA GLU A 128 2.73 4.73 6.88
C GLU A 128 2.78 5.43 5.53
N VAL A 129 2.20 6.63 5.44
CA VAL A 129 2.31 7.50 4.26
C VAL A 129 2.79 8.86 4.69
N ARG A 130 3.68 9.45 3.89
CA ARG A 130 4.17 10.81 4.05
C ARG A 130 4.24 11.52 2.71
N GLU A 131 4.17 12.84 2.74
CA GLU A 131 4.49 13.65 1.58
C GLU A 131 6.01 13.81 1.46
N ALA A 132 6.55 13.63 0.26
CA ALA A 132 7.94 13.89 -0.06
C ALA A 132 8.05 14.39 -1.52
N ASN A 133 8.67 15.56 -1.72
CA ASN A 133 8.91 16.15 -3.05
C ASN A 133 7.64 16.25 -3.92
N GLY A 134 6.53 16.70 -3.33
CA GLY A 134 5.23 16.85 -4.01
C GLY A 134 4.55 15.52 -4.39
N ARG A 135 4.98 14.40 -3.80
CA ARG A 135 4.40 13.06 -4.00
C ARG A 135 4.01 12.45 -2.66
N MET A 136 3.09 11.49 -2.70
CA MET A 136 2.74 10.68 -1.54
C MET A 136 3.54 9.38 -1.56
N VAL A 137 4.34 9.14 -0.53
CA VAL A 137 5.20 7.95 -0.41
C VAL A 137 4.71 7.09 0.75
N GLY A 138 4.30 5.87 0.43
CA GLY A 138 3.82 4.88 1.38
C GLY A 138 4.81 3.74 1.63
N TYR A 139 4.89 3.28 2.88
CA TYR A 139 5.69 2.13 3.30
C TYR A 139 4.79 1.04 3.86
N TYR A 140 4.93 -0.18 3.36
CA TYR A 140 4.07 -1.31 3.74
C TYR A 140 4.90 -2.55 4.13
N PRO A 141 4.83 -3.02 5.38
CA PRO A 141 5.66 -4.12 5.89
C PRO A 141 5.44 -5.44 5.17
N ILE A 142 6.53 -6.17 4.95
CA ILE A 142 6.53 -7.57 4.51
C ILE A 142 7.05 -8.40 5.68
N VAL A 143 6.16 -9.13 6.33
CA VAL A 143 6.50 -9.99 7.47
C VAL A 143 6.67 -11.44 7.00
N SER A 144 7.76 -12.08 7.40
CA SER A 144 8.08 -13.46 7.03
C SER A 144 7.04 -14.45 7.55
N GLN A 145 6.73 -15.42 6.70
CA GLN A 145 5.83 -16.54 6.97
C GLN A 145 6.62 -17.85 6.79
N PRO A 146 6.10 -19.01 7.24
CA PRO A 146 6.83 -20.29 7.13
C PRO A 146 7.38 -20.58 5.73
N GLY A 147 6.59 -20.30 4.68
CA GLY A 147 7.02 -20.50 3.29
C GLY A 147 8.22 -19.66 2.87
N CYS A 148 8.49 -18.53 3.53
CA CYS A 148 9.64 -17.68 3.25
C CYS A 148 10.97 -18.33 3.67
N LEU A 149 10.94 -19.22 4.67
CA LEU A 149 12.15 -19.73 5.32
C LEU A 149 12.95 -20.69 4.44
N GLN A 150 12.31 -21.29 3.44
CA GLN A 150 12.97 -22.12 2.41
C GLN A 150 14.10 -21.39 1.68
N CYS A 151 14.08 -20.06 1.66
CA CYS A 151 15.09 -19.23 1.00
C CYS A 151 15.65 -18.12 1.89
N HIS A 152 14.93 -17.74 2.95
CA HIS A 152 15.29 -16.65 3.85
C HIS A 152 15.57 -17.12 5.28
N GLY A 153 15.35 -18.40 5.60
CA GLY A 153 15.53 -18.95 6.94
C GLY A 153 16.99 -19.12 7.35
N SER A 154 17.19 -19.83 8.44
CA SER A 154 18.51 -20.29 8.89
C SER A 154 19.20 -21.11 7.79
N THR A 155 20.46 -20.76 7.50
CA THR A 155 21.29 -21.49 6.53
C THR A 155 21.73 -22.87 7.05
N LYS A 156 21.43 -23.19 8.31
CA LYS A 156 21.80 -24.46 8.95
C LYS A 156 20.63 -25.45 9.00
N THR A 157 19.39 -24.97 8.98
CA THR A 157 18.21 -25.80 9.25
C THR A 157 17.10 -25.64 8.21
N ASP A 158 16.86 -24.42 7.71
CA ASP A 158 15.66 -24.13 6.92
C ASP A 158 15.93 -24.10 5.43
N ILE A 159 17.12 -23.65 5.04
CA ILE A 159 17.54 -23.56 3.63
C ILE A 159 18.32 -24.82 3.27
N ALA A 160 17.79 -25.58 2.31
CA ALA A 160 18.48 -26.76 1.79
C ALA A 160 19.86 -26.41 1.19
N PRO A 161 20.88 -27.26 1.32
CA PRO A 161 22.25 -26.96 0.86
C PRO A 161 22.33 -26.52 -0.60
N GLU A 162 21.61 -27.18 -1.50
CA GLU A 162 21.54 -26.86 -2.93
C GLU A 162 20.89 -25.50 -3.20
N THR A 163 19.90 -25.13 -2.38
CA THR A 163 19.25 -23.82 -2.47
C THR A 163 20.19 -22.73 -1.98
N LEU A 164 20.91 -22.96 -0.88
CA LEU A 164 21.91 -22.03 -0.37
C LEU A 164 23.05 -21.82 -1.37
N GLN A 165 23.50 -22.89 -2.02
CA GLN A 165 24.52 -22.82 -3.07
C GLN A 165 24.03 -21.97 -4.26
N ALA A 166 22.83 -22.26 -4.77
CA ALA A 166 22.23 -21.50 -5.86
C ALA A 166 21.99 -20.02 -5.52
N ILE A 167 21.68 -19.71 -4.25
CA ILE A 167 21.60 -18.32 -3.76
C ILE A 167 22.96 -17.64 -3.86
N LYS A 168 24.03 -18.27 -3.34
CA LYS A 168 25.39 -17.69 -3.34
C LYS A 168 25.91 -17.43 -4.75
N GLU A 169 25.62 -18.31 -5.69
CA GLU A 169 26.02 -18.16 -7.10
C GLU A 169 25.33 -16.97 -7.78
N ARG A 170 24.02 -16.79 -7.57
CA ARG A 170 23.23 -15.72 -8.19
C ARG A 170 23.33 -14.39 -7.46
N TYR A 171 23.61 -14.44 -6.16
CA TYR A 171 23.66 -13.29 -5.28
C TYR A 171 24.91 -13.37 -4.36
N PRO A 172 26.11 -13.07 -4.89
CA PRO A 172 27.34 -13.13 -4.11
C PRO A 172 27.35 -12.23 -2.86
N ASN A 173 26.54 -11.17 -2.89
CA ASN A 173 26.39 -10.19 -1.80
C ASN A 173 25.06 -10.35 -1.05
N ASP A 174 24.43 -11.53 -1.09
CA ASP A 174 23.15 -11.79 -0.40
C ASP A 174 23.26 -11.53 1.10
N LYS A 175 22.30 -10.77 1.65
CA LYS A 175 22.13 -10.56 3.09
C LYS A 175 20.84 -11.18 3.62
N ALA A 176 20.03 -11.78 2.74
CA ALA A 176 18.64 -12.12 3.03
C ALA A 176 18.46 -13.53 3.60
N THR A 177 19.30 -13.97 4.53
CA THR A 177 19.17 -15.26 5.24
C THR A 177 19.13 -15.07 6.76
N GLY A 178 18.80 -16.12 7.50
CA GLY A 178 18.71 -16.09 8.97
C GLY A 178 17.50 -15.31 9.47
N PHE A 179 16.37 -15.40 8.76
CA PHE A 179 15.08 -14.95 9.26
C PHE A 179 14.35 -16.08 9.98
N ASP A 180 13.53 -15.73 10.96
CA ASP A 180 12.49 -16.60 11.52
C ASP A 180 11.11 -16.17 11.01
N VAL A 181 10.06 -16.92 11.39
CA VAL A 181 8.66 -16.48 11.19
C VAL A 181 8.41 -15.20 12.00
N ASN A 182 7.53 -14.33 11.49
CA ASN A 182 7.12 -13.09 12.15
C ASN A 182 8.25 -12.05 12.31
N GLN A 183 9.21 -12.04 11.38
CA GLN A 183 10.24 -11.02 11.29
C GLN A 183 10.01 -10.11 10.09
N LEU A 184 10.45 -8.85 10.18
CA LEU A 184 10.35 -7.92 9.07
C LEU A 184 11.35 -8.30 7.96
N ARG A 185 10.85 -8.89 6.87
CA ARG A 185 11.64 -9.26 5.70
C ARG A 185 12.02 -8.06 4.84
N GLY A 186 11.17 -7.03 4.80
CA GLY A 186 11.37 -5.82 4.03
C GLY A 186 10.09 -5.00 3.99
N ILE A 187 10.02 -4.05 3.07
CA ILE A 187 8.84 -3.19 2.85
C ILE A 187 8.57 -3.04 1.36
N TRP A 188 7.30 -2.83 1.01
CA TRP A 188 6.95 -2.17 -0.24
C TRP A 188 7.06 -0.66 -0.06
N VAL A 189 7.63 0.01 -1.04
CA VAL A 189 7.66 1.46 -1.17
C VAL A 189 6.79 1.82 -2.37
N VAL A 190 5.75 2.62 -2.12
CA VAL A 190 4.74 2.98 -3.11
C VAL A 190 4.75 4.50 -3.25
N THR A 191 5.08 4.99 -4.43
CA THR A 191 5.10 6.44 -4.72
C THR A 191 3.91 6.79 -5.59
N MET A 192 3.05 7.69 -5.12
CA MET A 192 1.80 8.08 -5.77
C MET A 192 1.77 9.59 -6.07
N SER A 193 1.00 9.97 -7.10
CA SER A 193 0.70 11.38 -7.35
C SER A 193 -0.07 11.97 -6.16
N LYS A 194 0.27 13.19 -5.74
CA LYS A 194 -0.48 13.95 -4.72
C LYS A 194 -1.79 14.51 -5.27
N HIS A 195 -1.91 14.58 -6.60
CA HIS A 195 -3.11 15.00 -7.30
C HIS A 195 -3.43 13.92 -8.32
N PRO A 196 -3.94 12.76 -7.87
CA PRO A 196 -4.38 11.73 -8.78
C PRO A 196 -5.50 12.27 -9.65
N SER A 197 -5.53 11.82 -10.90
CA SER A 197 -6.58 12.19 -11.83
C SER A 197 -7.91 11.80 -11.19
N GLN A 198 -8.92 12.67 -11.15
CA GLN A 198 -10.23 12.35 -10.54
C GLN A 198 -11.04 11.25 -11.29
N HIS A 199 -10.38 10.41 -12.08
CA HIS A 199 -10.97 9.25 -12.70
C HIS A 199 -10.78 8.04 -11.78
N PRO A 200 -11.85 7.47 -11.21
CA PRO A 200 -11.75 6.24 -10.44
C PRO A 200 -11.10 5.17 -11.32
N LEU A 201 -10.14 4.45 -10.76
CA LEU A 201 -9.59 3.23 -11.37
C LEU A 201 -10.78 2.35 -11.78
N LYS A 202 -11.05 2.26 -13.08
CA LYS A 202 -11.98 1.26 -13.61
C LYS A 202 -11.38 -0.09 -13.25
N ASN A 203 -11.99 -0.77 -12.28
CA ASN A 203 -11.70 -2.18 -12.06
C ASN A 203 -11.98 -2.93 -13.37
N PRO A 204 -11.04 -3.75 -13.86
CA PRO A 204 -11.29 -4.63 -15.01
C PRO A 204 -12.37 -5.67 -14.69
#